data_AF-A0A812TTK1-F1
#
_entry.id   AF-A0A812TTK1-F1
#
_cell.length_a   1.000
_cell.length_b   1.000
_cell.length_c   1.000
_cell.angle_alpha   90.00
_cell.angle_beta   90.00
_cell.angle_gamma   90.00
#
_symmetry.space_group_name_H-M   'P 1'
#
loop_
_entity.id
_entity.type
_entity.pdbx_description
1 polymer ?
#
loop_
_entity_poly.entity_id
_entity_poly.type
_entity_poly.pdbx_seq_one_letter_code
_entity_poly.pdbx_strand_id
1 'polypeptide(L)'
;MLSLPRCHDHDSTQDLLYRRLGADKFSKLLDEADVLTKKFQTRIQKARGFFQTANGIIWHVTPDGEVKGLHADGSRIRDRVRVAPDDTLQIGPFRLDETRGCHCIHWLRKDDPDKSWNWSRDNTLRTRVRLATGERA
;
A
#
# COMPACT_ATOMS: atom_id res chain seq x y z
N MET A 1 -38.24 32.65 -26.02
CA MET A 1 -37.74 31.25 -26.12
C MET A 1 -36.23 31.28 -25.99
N LEU A 2 -35.70 30.98 -24.80
CA LEU A 2 -34.26 30.88 -24.57
C LEU A 2 -33.92 29.39 -24.52
N SER A 3 -33.20 28.92 -25.53
CA SER A 3 -32.65 27.57 -25.57
C SER A 3 -31.45 27.54 -24.62
N LEU A 4 -31.56 26.77 -23.53
CA LEU A 4 -30.46 26.55 -22.61
C LEU A 4 -29.40 25.64 -23.27
N PRO A 5 -28.10 25.92 -23.07
CA PRO A 5 -27.03 25.10 -23.64
C PRO A 5 -27.01 23.71 -22.99
N ARG A 6 -26.87 22.67 -23.82
CA ARG A 6 -26.73 21.28 -23.42
C ARG A 6 -25.57 21.12 -22.44
N CYS A 7 -25.85 20.47 -21.31
CA CYS A 7 -24.84 20.01 -20.37
C CYS A 7 -23.77 19.20 -21.12
N HIS A 8 -22.50 19.55 -20.95
CA HIS A 8 -21.41 18.65 -21.30
C HIS A 8 -21.48 17.46 -20.34
N ASP A 9 -21.97 16.33 -20.83
CA ASP A 9 -21.81 15.04 -20.16
C ASP A 9 -20.31 14.77 -20.06
N HIS A 10 -19.77 14.90 -18.84
CA HIS A 10 -18.49 14.30 -18.51
C HIS A 10 -18.69 12.78 -18.54
N ASP A 11 -18.55 12.19 -19.72
CA ASP A 11 -18.43 10.73 -19.85
C ASP A 11 -17.32 10.28 -18.89
N SER A 12 -17.68 9.37 -17.98
CA SER A 12 -16.70 8.84 -17.04
C SER A 12 -15.62 8.07 -17.82
N THR A 13 -14.41 7.98 -17.25
CA THR A 13 -13.33 7.19 -17.86
C THR A 13 -13.75 5.75 -18.15
N GLN A 14 -14.68 5.21 -17.35
CA GLN A 14 -15.27 3.90 -17.55
C GLN A 14 -16.21 3.86 -18.77
N ASP A 15 -17.05 4.88 -18.97
CA ASP A 15 -17.93 4.98 -20.15
C ASP A 15 -17.12 5.07 -21.45
N LEU A 16 -16.02 5.83 -21.43
CA LEU A 16 -15.11 5.93 -22.57
C LEU A 16 -14.44 4.59 -22.90
N LEU A 17 -14.00 3.84 -21.87
CA LEU A 17 -13.39 2.53 -22.04
C LEU A 17 -14.41 1.50 -22.52
N TYR A 18 -15.63 1.52 -21.98
CA TYR A 18 -16.72 0.66 -22.39
C TYR A 18 -17.08 0.86 -23.87
N ARG A 19 -17.28 2.12 -24.30
CA ARG A 19 -17.58 2.46 -25.70
C ARG A 19 -16.45 2.06 -26.66
N ARG A 20 -15.19 2.17 -26.22
CA ARG A 20 -14.02 1.89 -27.07
C ARG A 20 -13.70 0.40 -27.21
N LEU A 21 -13.86 -0.37 -26.14
CA LEU A 21 -13.47 -1.78 -26.09
C LEU A 21 -14.62 -2.72 -26.43
N GLY A 22 -15.86 -2.25 -26.25
CA GLY A 22 -17.06 -3.08 -26.28
C GLY A 22 -17.29 -3.80 -24.94
N ALA A 23 -18.54 -4.21 -24.72
CA ALA A 23 -19.00 -4.78 -23.45
C ALA A 23 -18.18 -5.98 -22.98
N ASP A 24 -17.92 -6.95 -23.88
CA ASP A 24 -17.26 -8.21 -23.52
C ASP A 24 -15.82 -8.02 -23.07
N LYS A 25 -15.05 -7.19 -23.81
CA LYS A 25 -13.65 -6.91 -23.46
C LYS A 25 -13.55 -6.07 -22.19
N PHE A 26 -14.46 -5.11 -22.01
CA PHE A 26 -14.50 -4.30 -20.80
C PHE A 26 -14.83 -5.14 -19.56
N SER A 27 -15.85 -6.00 -19.64
CA SER A 27 -16.21 -6.91 -18.54
C SER A 27 -15.04 -7.82 -18.18
N LYS A 28 -14.37 -8.40 -19.18
CA LYS A 28 -13.19 -9.26 -18.93
C LYS A 28 -12.05 -8.52 -18.21
N LEU A 29 -11.78 -7.27 -18.58
CA LEU A 29 -10.77 -6.45 -17.91
C LEU A 29 -11.15 -6.11 -16.47
N LEU A 30 -12.43 -5.87 -16.20
CA LEU A 30 -12.92 -5.66 -14.83
C LEU A 30 -12.73 -6.93 -13.98
N ASP A 31 -13.08 -8.10 -14.52
CA ASP A 31 -12.90 -9.37 -13.83
C ASP A 31 -11.41 -9.63 -13.52
N GLU A 32 -10.52 -9.38 -14.48
CA GLU A 32 -9.08 -9.49 -14.30
C GLU A 32 -8.55 -8.51 -13.24
N ALA A 33 -9.02 -7.25 -13.26
CA ALA A 33 -8.65 -6.23 -12.28
C ALA A 33 -9.13 -6.60 -10.86
N ASP A 34 -10.33 -7.18 -10.72
CA ASP A 34 -10.87 -7.64 -9.45
C ASP A 34 -10.07 -8.80 -8.88
N VAL A 35 -9.67 -9.76 -9.71
CA VAL A 35 -8.80 -10.88 -9.31
C VAL A 35 -7.45 -10.35 -8.81
N LEU A 36 -6.84 -9.42 -9.55
CA LEU A 36 -5.57 -8.80 -9.15
C LEU A 36 -5.70 -8.01 -7.84
N THR A 37 -6.78 -7.26 -7.69
CA THR A 37 -7.05 -6.46 -6.48
C THR A 37 -7.24 -7.36 -5.26
N LYS A 38 -8.04 -8.42 -5.38
CA LYS A 38 -8.24 -9.41 -4.31
C LYS A 38 -6.93 -10.09 -3.94
N LYS A 39 -6.16 -10.52 -4.94
CA LYS A 39 -4.84 -11.13 -4.73
C LYS A 39 -3.90 -10.19 -3.96
N PHE A 40 -3.84 -8.93 -4.38
CA PHE A 40 -3.04 -7.90 -3.71
C PHE A 40 -3.49 -7.70 -2.26
N GLN A 41 -4.80 -7.54 -2.02
CA GLN A 41 -5.38 -7.33 -0.69
C GLN A 41 -5.12 -8.50 0.27
N THR A 42 -5.22 -9.74 -0.23
CA THR A 42 -4.86 -10.93 0.56
C THR A 42 -3.37 -10.93 0.90
N ARG A 43 -2.51 -10.59 -0.06
CA ARG A 43 -1.06 -10.60 0.15
C ARG A 43 -0.63 -9.53 1.15
N ILE A 44 -1.06 -8.28 0.94
CA ILE A 44 -0.65 -7.12 1.74
C ILE A 44 -1.07 -7.24 3.21
N GLN A 45 -2.10 -8.05 3.53
CA GLN A 45 -2.54 -8.31 4.89
C GLN A 45 -1.40 -8.73 5.84
N LYS A 46 -0.37 -9.42 5.33
CA LYS A 46 0.80 -9.82 6.12
C LYS A 46 1.66 -8.63 6.58
N ALA A 47 1.80 -7.61 5.73
CA ALA A 47 2.59 -6.42 6.00
C ALA A 47 1.76 -5.25 6.56
N ARG A 48 0.42 -5.35 6.55
CA ARG A 48 -0.49 -4.30 7.00
C ARG A 48 -0.38 -4.04 8.50
N GLY A 49 -0.45 -2.77 8.89
CA GLY A 49 -0.57 -2.36 10.28
C GLY A 49 0.39 -1.24 10.66
N PHE A 50 0.50 -1.04 11.97
CA PHE A 50 1.39 -0.06 12.59
C PHE A 50 2.58 -0.77 13.20
N PHE A 51 3.76 -0.20 13.04
CA PHE A 51 5.02 -0.78 13.48
C PHE A 51 5.96 0.27 14.05
N GLN A 52 6.87 -0.19 14.89
CA GLN A 52 7.96 0.60 15.41
C GLN A 52 9.28 -0.14 15.21
N THR A 53 10.33 0.62 14.98
CA THR A 53 11.71 0.14 14.84
C THR A 53 12.54 0.57 16.05
N ALA A 54 13.68 -0.11 16.28
CA ALA A 54 14.52 0.14 17.46
C ALA A 54 15.08 1.57 17.53
N ASN A 55 15.24 2.25 16.39
CA ASN A 55 15.66 3.66 16.32
C ASN A 55 14.49 4.65 16.46
N GLY A 56 13.31 4.18 16.87
CA GLY A 56 12.16 5.02 17.17
C GLY A 56 11.36 5.48 15.95
N ILE A 57 11.65 4.99 14.74
CA ILE A 57 10.83 5.29 13.55
C ILE A 57 9.53 4.49 13.64
N ILE A 58 8.42 5.19 13.43
CA ILE A 58 7.08 4.62 13.33
C ILE A 58 6.74 4.39 11.87
N TRP A 59 6.12 3.26 11.55
CA TRP A 59 5.66 2.90 10.22
C TRP A 59 4.18 2.54 10.24
N HIS A 60 3.47 2.89 9.18
CA HIS A 60 2.09 2.46 8.95
C HIS A 60 1.93 2.02 7.49
N VAL A 61 1.49 0.77 7.31
CA VAL A 61 1.19 0.20 6.00
C VAL A 61 -0.32 0.14 5.83
N THR A 62 -0.84 0.86 4.83
CA THR A 62 -2.27 0.92 4.51
C THR A 62 -2.73 -0.33 3.75
N PRO A 63 -4.06 -0.57 3.63
CA PRO A 63 -4.60 -1.64 2.78
C PRO A 63 -4.16 -1.56 1.31
N ASP A 64 -3.87 -0.36 0.80
CA ASP A 64 -3.44 -0.12 -0.59
C ASP A 64 -1.92 -0.25 -0.78
N GLY A 65 -1.21 -0.65 0.28
CA GLY A 65 0.24 -0.80 0.33
C GLY A 65 1.01 0.51 0.47
N GLU A 66 0.34 1.66 0.68
CA GLU A 66 1.05 2.91 1.00
C GLU A 66 1.74 2.78 2.36
N VAL A 67 3.00 3.20 2.43
CA VAL A 67 3.79 3.19 3.66
C VAL A 67 4.01 4.62 4.11
N LYS A 68 3.55 4.93 5.32
CA LYS A 68 3.76 6.21 5.99
C LYS A 68 4.73 5.99 7.15
N GLY A 69 5.90 6.60 7.07
CA GLY A 69 6.90 6.59 8.14
C GLY A 69 7.01 7.93 8.84
N LEU A 70 7.38 7.91 10.12
CA LEU A 70 7.69 9.09 10.92
C LEU A 70 8.96 8.83 11.72
N HIS A 71 10.01 9.59 11.41
CA HIS A 71 11.24 9.60 12.18
C HIS A 71 11.04 10.23 13.56
N ALA A 72 11.96 9.93 14.50
CA ALA A 72 11.93 10.51 15.84
C ALA A 72 12.03 12.06 15.85
N ASP A 73 12.68 12.65 14.85
CA ASP A 73 12.82 14.09 14.65
C ASP A 73 11.56 14.76 14.04
N GLY A 74 10.54 13.97 13.68
CA GLY A 74 9.29 14.42 13.04
C GLY A 74 9.32 14.39 11.50
N SER A 75 10.45 14.03 10.89
CA SER A 75 10.57 13.90 9.44
C SER A 75 9.67 12.77 8.91
N ARG A 76 8.96 13.04 7.82
CA ARG A 76 8.01 12.08 7.22
C ARG A 76 8.66 11.27 6.11
N ILE A 77 8.37 9.99 6.07
CA ILE A 77 8.82 9.05 5.04
C ILE A 77 7.60 8.56 4.27
N ARG A 78 7.74 8.43 2.96
CA ARG A 78 6.73 7.81 2.09
C ARG A 78 7.37 6.72 1.27
N ASP A 79 6.76 5.56 1.27
CA ASP A 79 7.18 4.41 0.45
C ASP A 79 5.93 3.60 0.06
N ARG A 80 6.13 2.47 -0.63
CA ARG A 80 5.04 1.59 -1.03
C ARG A 80 5.46 0.13 -1.00
N VAL A 81 4.66 -0.69 -0.33
CA VAL A 81 4.73 -2.15 -0.45
C VAL A 81 4.06 -2.57 -1.76
N ARG A 82 4.74 -3.42 -2.52
CA ARG A 82 4.26 -3.99 -3.79
C ARG A 82 4.32 -5.51 -3.74
N VAL A 83 3.48 -6.15 -4.54
CA VAL A 83 3.58 -7.58 -4.83
C VAL A 83 4.36 -7.71 -6.13
N ALA A 84 5.52 -8.34 -6.09
CA ALA A 84 6.35 -8.60 -7.25
C ALA A 84 5.79 -9.76 -8.10
N PRO A 85 6.26 -9.93 -9.35
CA PRO A 85 5.77 -11.00 -10.24
C PRO A 85 5.94 -12.42 -9.67
N ASP A 86 6.91 -12.61 -8.78
CA ASP A 86 7.18 -13.86 -8.06
C ASP A 86 6.32 -14.03 -6.79
N ASP A 87 5.28 -13.22 -6.63
CA ASP A 87 4.38 -13.19 -5.46
C ASP A 87 5.06 -12.80 -4.13
N THR A 88 6.24 -12.18 -4.19
CA THR A 88 6.92 -11.65 -2.98
C THR A 88 6.46 -10.23 -2.65
N LEU A 89 6.31 -9.94 -1.35
CA LEU A 89 6.08 -8.56 -0.90
C LEU A 89 7.40 -7.80 -0.85
N GLN A 90 7.42 -6.60 -1.42
CA GLN A 90 8.63 -5.78 -1.53
C GLN A 90 8.39 -4.33 -1.12
N ILE A 91 9.38 -3.72 -0.49
CA ILE A 91 9.46 -2.29 -0.19
C ILE A 91 10.88 -1.80 -0.52
N GLY A 92 11.00 -0.85 -1.44
CA GLY A 92 12.30 -0.46 -1.98
C GLY A 92 13.16 -1.69 -2.39
N PRO A 93 14.42 -1.80 -1.93
CA PRO A 93 15.29 -2.95 -2.22
C PRO A 93 15.09 -4.14 -1.27
N PHE A 94 14.06 -4.14 -0.44
CA PHE A 94 13.80 -5.19 0.54
C PHE A 94 12.60 -6.06 0.15
N ARG A 95 12.66 -7.33 0.53
CA ARG A 95 11.56 -8.30 0.44
C ARG A 95 11.15 -8.77 1.83
N LEU A 96 9.87 -9.12 2.00
CA LEU A 96 9.38 -9.66 3.26
C LEU A 96 9.92 -11.08 3.47
N ASP A 97 10.48 -11.34 4.65
CA ASP A 97 10.81 -12.68 5.13
C ASP A 97 9.56 -13.32 5.75
N GLU A 98 8.99 -14.28 5.03
CA GLU A 98 7.80 -15.01 5.46
C GLU A 98 8.12 -16.34 6.14
N THR A 99 9.40 -16.66 6.32
CA THR A 99 9.82 -17.89 7.01
C THR A 99 9.66 -17.78 8.53
N ARG A 100 9.49 -16.55 9.05
CA ARG A 100 9.38 -16.26 10.48
C ARG A 100 7.93 -16.04 10.90
N GLY A 101 7.48 -16.77 11.91
CA GLY A 101 6.14 -16.67 12.49
C GLY A 101 6.03 -15.74 13.71
N CYS A 102 6.92 -14.76 13.87
CA CYS A 102 6.91 -13.88 15.05
C CYS A 102 6.00 -12.66 14.89
N HIS A 103 5.79 -11.90 15.97
CA HIS A 103 5.00 -10.65 15.95
C HIS A 103 5.70 -9.47 15.25
N CYS A 104 6.90 -9.68 14.73
CA CYS A 104 7.67 -8.68 13.99
C CYS A 104 7.70 -9.06 12.51
N ILE A 105 7.74 -8.07 11.63
CA ILE A 105 8.03 -8.30 10.21
C ILE A 105 9.49 -8.01 9.93
N HIS A 106 10.12 -8.90 9.16
CA HIS A 106 11.51 -8.82 8.79
C HIS A 106 11.59 -8.54 7.29
N TRP A 107 12.23 -7.43 6.93
CA TRP A 107 12.49 -7.06 5.55
C TRP A 107 13.95 -7.36 5.24
N LEU A 108 14.21 -8.28 4.31
CA LEU A 108 15.56 -8.68 3.90
C LEU A 108 15.95 -7.92 2.65
N ARG A 109 17.15 -7.35 2.62
CA ARG A 109 17.64 -6.72 1.40
C ARG A 109 17.88 -7.79 0.34
N LYS A 110 17.43 -7.52 -0.89
CA LYS A 110 17.47 -8.50 -1.98
C LYS A 110 18.89 -8.97 -2.31
N ASP A 111 19.85 -8.04 -2.28
CA ASP A 111 21.24 -8.31 -2.68
C ASP A 111 22.12 -8.81 -1.52
N ASP A 112 21.67 -8.65 -0.27
CA ASP A 112 22.44 -8.93 0.93
C ASP A 112 21.50 -9.30 2.08
N PRO A 113 21.18 -10.60 2.26
CA PRO A 113 20.23 -11.06 3.28
C PRO A 113 20.66 -10.75 4.72
N ASP A 114 21.95 -10.48 4.97
CA ASP A 114 22.44 -10.12 6.31
C ASP A 114 22.02 -8.69 6.70
N LYS A 115 21.66 -7.86 5.71
CA LYS A 115 21.05 -6.55 5.95
C LYS A 115 19.53 -6.68 5.99
N SER A 116 18.99 -6.60 7.21
CA SER A 116 17.54 -6.63 7.44
C SER A 116 17.02 -5.39 8.17
N TRP A 117 15.74 -5.09 7.95
CA TRP A 117 14.96 -4.24 8.83
C TRP A 117 13.97 -5.08 9.62
N ASN A 118 13.89 -4.79 10.91
CA ASN A 118 12.99 -5.49 11.82
C ASN A 118 11.96 -4.49 12.32
N TRP A 119 10.69 -4.71 11.97
CA TRP A 119 9.59 -3.84 12.38
C TRP A 119 8.72 -4.59 13.37
N SER A 120 8.70 -4.12 14.60
CA SER A 120 7.87 -4.69 15.67
C SER A 120 6.46 -4.12 15.57
N ARG A 121 5.44 -4.98 15.58
CA ARG A 121 4.06 -4.51 15.52
C ARG A 121 3.71 -3.70 16.77
N ASP A 122 3.15 -2.52 16.56
CA ASP A 122 2.75 -1.60 17.63
C ASP A 122 1.32 -1.15 17.43
N ASN A 123 0.42 -1.64 18.30
CA ASN A 123 -1.00 -1.33 18.25
C ASN A 123 -1.42 -0.22 19.22
N THR A 124 -0.47 0.48 19.85
CA THR A 124 -0.79 1.49 20.86
C THR A 124 -1.46 2.72 20.25
N LEU A 125 -2.34 3.36 21.03
CA LEU A 125 -2.99 4.61 20.62
C LEU A 125 -1.97 5.73 20.40
N ARG A 126 -0.92 5.79 21.26
CA ARG A 126 0.15 6.78 21.17
C ARG A 126 0.78 6.82 19.78
N THR A 127 1.12 5.66 19.23
CA THR A 127 1.75 5.55 17.92
C THR A 127 0.84 6.01 16.78
N ARG A 128 -0.44 5.69 16.86
CA ARG A 128 -1.45 6.14 15.89
C ARG A 128 -1.65 7.66 15.94
N VAL A 129 -1.73 8.23 17.13
CA VAL A 129 -1.85 9.69 17.33
C VAL A 129 -0.62 10.40 16.78
N ARG A 130 0.59 9.94 17.10
CA ARG A 130 1.84 10.54 16.59
C ARG A 130 1.93 10.55 15.08
N LEU A 131 1.50 9.48 14.40
CA LEU A 131 1.44 9.47 12.93
C LEU A 131 0.43 10.48 12.36
N ALA A 132 -0.68 10.71 13.05
CA ALA A 132 -1.70 11.66 12.63
C ALA A 132 -1.26 13.12 12.88
N THR A 133 -0.65 13.40 14.03
CA THR A 133 -0.24 14.75 14.44
C THR A 133 1.15 15.15 13.93
N GLY A 134 2.03 14.18 13.69
CA GLY A 134 3.44 14.42 13.38
C GLY A 134 4.27 14.84 14.59
N GLU A 135 3.76 14.66 15.82
CA GLU A 135 4.45 15.10 17.04
C GLU A 135 5.73 14.30 17.34
N ARG A 136 6.76 15.03 17.77
CA ARG A 136 8.06 14.50 18.18
C ARG A 136 7.94 13.65 19.44
N ALA A 137 8.88 12.71 19.60
CA ALA A 137 8.91 11.76 20.72
C ALA A 137 9.25 12.44 22.04
#